data_AF-A0A8I1XRE9-F1
#
_entry.id   AF-A0A8I1XRE9-F1
#
_cell.length_a   1.000
_cell.length_b   1.000
_cell.length_c   1.000
_cell.angle_alpha   90.00
_cell.angle_beta   90.00
_cell.angle_gamma   90.00
#
_symmetry.space_group_name_H-M   'P 1'
#
loop_
_entity.id
_entity.type
_entity.pdbx_description
1 polymer ?
#
loop_
_entity_poly.entity_id
_entity_poly.type
_entity_poly.pdbx_seq_one_letter_code
_entity_poly.pdbx_strand_id
1 'polypeptide(L)'
;MKSLKSIKKPVIITAVSALAISGALFSQSTYAAQVTKPIQAVYNNIKIIYNGTEVPYDAKTEPFLLDGVTYIPLKLAGTALDKKVTWDGTNKRVVIADNGVPIDQSTVTALNNQITTLTQELNTAKAANTTKDATIAQLQKDNQTLKDEASKNSSSSLKDLQKKLNDDHRDDYNTNSDITLDGNKNDITVTIEMTKSRWTELSDSRKESFLEDIVEDILKEYKDADVEGTVKNSSNRDKMATFTTNSRGDVTLKDVASSLDASTIQRDLVNRYGNYAGVGFDFTVRGDSSEASVDVYVKTDAWNNTLTNAQRNSLIENVLYELKNRNSVSRVVGKIKSSENSNTITSF
;
A
#
# COMPACT_ATOMS: atom_id res chain seq x y z
N MET A 1 85.12 -92.21 54.31
CA MET A 1 84.72 -90.78 54.46
C MET A 1 83.64 -90.46 53.43
N LYS A 2 82.46 -90.00 53.90
CA LYS A 2 81.37 -89.24 53.21
C LYS A 2 80.96 -89.71 51.79
N SER A 3 80.07 -90.70 51.63
CA SER A 3 78.57 -90.66 51.57
C SER A 3 77.99 -90.03 50.28
N LEU A 4 77.19 -90.66 49.40
CA LEU A 4 76.83 -92.05 49.05
C LEU A 4 75.97 -91.99 47.75
N LYS A 5 76.28 -92.86 46.75
CA LYS A 5 75.41 -93.66 45.81
C LYS A 5 74.10 -93.07 45.24
N SER A 6 73.57 -93.44 44.05
CA SER A 6 73.95 -94.35 42.96
C SER A 6 72.95 -94.24 41.79
N ILE A 7 73.43 -94.63 40.61
CA ILE A 7 72.76 -94.92 39.33
C ILE A 7 71.58 -95.93 39.46
N LYS A 8 70.52 -95.84 38.62
CA LYS A 8 70.02 -96.89 37.69
C LYS A 8 68.64 -96.59 37.03
N LYS A 9 68.45 -97.27 35.89
CA LYS A 9 67.47 -97.21 34.77
C LYS A 9 66.04 -97.75 35.09
N PRO A 10 65.06 -97.70 34.14
CA PRO A 10 63.61 -97.63 34.38
C PRO A 10 62.88 -98.99 34.38
N VAL A 11 61.62 -99.03 34.85
CA VAL A 11 60.70 -100.18 34.77
C VAL A 11 59.24 -99.73 34.60
N ILE A 12 58.58 -100.31 33.60
CA ILE A 12 57.13 -100.35 33.32
C ILE A 12 56.51 -101.47 34.17
N ILE A 13 55.28 -101.35 34.67
CA ILE A 13 54.33 -102.50 34.83
C ILE A 13 52.88 -102.01 35.00
N THR A 14 52.02 -102.73 34.30
CA THR A 14 50.56 -102.69 34.06
C THR A 14 49.76 -103.45 35.14
N ALA A 15 48.46 -103.14 35.30
CA ALA A 15 47.30 -104.06 35.58
C ALA A 15 46.15 -103.25 36.26
N VAL A 16 44.97 -103.01 35.66
CA VAL A 16 43.80 -103.89 35.40
C VAL A 16 43.18 -104.49 36.67
N SER A 17 41.92 -104.13 36.98
CA SER A 17 40.77 -105.04 37.21
C SER A 17 39.64 -104.37 38.00
N ALA A 18 38.42 -104.85 37.76
CA ALA A 18 37.14 -104.20 37.99
C ALA A 18 36.30 -104.80 39.14
N LEU A 19 35.08 -104.24 39.31
CA LEU A 19 33.85 -104.80 39.90
C LEU A 19 33.74 -104.79 41.45
N ALA A 20 32.89 -103.93 42.04
CA ALA A 20 31.45 -104.12 42.40
C ALA A 20 31.31 -104.89 43.75
N ILE A 21 30.41 -104.63 44.72
CA ILE A 21 28.96 -104.35 44.74
C ILE A 21 28.56 -103.83 46.16
N SER A 22 27.56 -102.93 46.20
CA SER A 22 26.51 -102.65 47.21
C SER A 22 26.80 -102.19 48.65
N GLY A 23 25.95 -101.26 49.12
CA GLY A 23 25.49 -101.25 50.52
C GLY A 23 25.08 -99.91 51.14
N ALA A 24 23.79 -99.58 51.03
CA ALA A 24 22.98 -98.75 51.94
C ALA A 24 23.04 -97.20 51.89
N LEU A 25 21.84 -96.65 52.00
CA LEU A 25 21.38 -95.30 51.75
C LEU A 25 21.41 -94.43 53.02
N PHE A 26 21.80 -93.16 52.88
CA PHE A 26 21.17 -92.03 53.59
C PHE A 26 21.15 -90.82 52.64
N SER A 27 19.94 -90.33 52.36
CA SER A 27 19.66 -89.12 51.59
C SER A 27 20.21 -87.88 52.30
N GLN A 28 20.67 -86.86 51.56
CA GLN A 28 20.17 -85.46 51.56
C GLN A 28 21.10 -84.51 50.77
N SER A 29 20.48 -83.54 50.10
CA SER A 29 20.98 -82.53 49.15
C SER A 29 21.35 -83.02 47.74
N THR A 30 20.35 -83.03 46.85
CA THR A 30 20.56 -83.02 45.40
C THR A 30 21.12 -81.66 44.99
N TYR A 31 22.43 -81.47 45.11
CA TYR A 31 23.11 -80.53 44.23
C TYR A 31 23.04 -81.13 42.83
N ALA A 32 22.54 -80.38 41.84
CA ALA A 32 22.73 -80.75 40.45
C ALA A 32 24.25 -80.80 40.22
N ALA A 33 24.83 -82.01 40.23
CA ALA A 33 26.23 -82.18 39.96
C ALA A 33 26.50 -81.60 38.58
N GLN A 34 27.32 -80.54 38.50
CA GLN A 34 27.82 -80.08 37.22
C GLN A 34 28.68 -81.21 36.64
N VAL A 35 28.12 -81.97 35.70
CA VAL A 35 28.87 -82.99 34.97
C VAL A 35 29.78 -82.25 34.01
N THR A 36 31.06 -82.16 34.36
CA THR A 36 32.09 -81.64 33.46
C THR A 36 32.62 -82.79 32.59
N LYS A 37 32.58 -82.61 31.26
CA LYS A 37 33.25 -83.52 30.32
C LYS A 37 34.56 -82.87 29.86
N PRO A 38 35.71 -83.56 29.94
CA PRO A 38 36.93 -83.05 29.34
C PRO A 38 36.75 -83.00 27.82
N ILE A 39 37.18 -81.88 27.22
CA ILE A 39 37.23 -81.70 25.77
C ILE A 39 38.68 -81.44 25.36
N GLN A 40 39.06 -81.86 24.16
CA GLN A 40 40.36 -81.52 23.55
C GLN A 40 40.13 -80.40 22.53
N ALA A 41 40.46 -79.16 22.91
CA ALA A 41 40.36 -78.01 22.03
C ALA A 41 41.72 -77.75 21.36
N VAL A 42 41.71 -77.46 20.05
CA VAL A 42 42.90 -77.08 19.28
C VAL A 42 42.85 -75.58 19.00
N TYR A 43 43.88 -74.87 19.45
CA TYR A 43 44.10 -73.45 19.15
C TYR A 43 45.08 -73.35 17.98
N ASN A 44 44.66 -72.71 16.90
CA ASN A 44 45.42 -72.64 15.64
C ASN A 44 45.35 -71.24 15.01
N ASN A 45 45.46 -70.18 15.84
CA ASN A 45 45.48 -68.78 15.40
C ASN A 45 44.31 -68.43 14.46
N ILE A 46 43.09 -68.78 14.88
CA ILE A 46 41.87 -68.66 14.05
C ILE A 46 41.38 -67.21 14.05
N LYS A 47 41.44 -66.56 12.89
CA LYS A 47 40.99 -65.18 12.71
C LYS A 47 39.48 -65.08 12.47
N ILE A 48 38.86 -64.04 13.01
CA ILE A 48 37.46 -63.69 12.73
C ILE A 48 37.46 -62.44 11.87
N ILE A 49 36.81 -62.50 10.71
CA ILE A 49 36.69 -61.36 9.80
C ILE A 49 35.22 -60.94 9.70
N TYR A 50 34.92 -59.69 10.01
CA TYR A 50 33.60 -59.08 9.80
C TYR A 50 33.74 -57.90 8.84
N ASN A 51 33.01 -57.92 7.73
CA ASN A 51 33.07 -56.90 6.67
C ASN A 51 34.52 -56.54 6.25
N GLY A 52 35.39 -57.56 6.11
CA GLY A 52 36.79 -57.38 5.70
C GLY A 52 37.74 -56.92 6.81
N THR A 53 37.26 -56.67 8.04
CA THR A 53 38.08 -56.25 9.18
C THR A 53 38.24 -57.39 10.18
N GLU A 54 39.45 -57.58 10.69
CA GLU A 54 39.73 -58.57 11.74
C GLU A 54 39.11 -58.14 13.08
N VAL A 55 38.30 -59.02 13.68
CA VAL A 55 37.67 -58.82 14.99
C VAL A 55 38.69 -59.24 16.06
N PRO A 56 39.20 -58.32 16.89
CA PRO A 56 40.20 -58.65 17.90
C PRO A 56 39.57 -59.48 19.03
N TYR A 57 40.32 -60.44 19.56
CA TYR A 57 39.96 -61.24 20.74
C TYR A 57 41.14 -61.34 21.71
N ASP A 58 40.87 -61.69 22.96
CA ASP A 58 41.89 -61.98 23.97
C ASP A 58 42.08 -63.49 24.18
N ALA A 59 43.06 -63.90 24.98
CA ALA A 59 43.34 -65.31 25.24
C ALA A 59 42.17 -66.09 25.90
N LYS A 60 41.18 -65.39 26.50
CA LYS A 60 39.99 -66.03 27.10
C LYS A 60 38.83 -66.17 26.11
N THR A 61 38.89 -65.45 25.01
CA THR A 61 37.88 -65.38 23.95
C THR A 61 38.43 -65.80 22.59
N GLU A 62 39.57 -66.48 22.59
CA GLU A 62 40.17 -67.04 21.39
C GLU A 62 39.31 -68.18 20.82
N PRO A 63 39.03 -68.18 19.50
CA PRO A 63 38.34 -69.28 18.86
C PRO A 63 39.18 -70.56 18.83
N PHE A 64 38.52 -71.70 18.88
CA PHE A 64 39.19 -73.00 18.88
C PHE A 64 38.45 -74.02 18.01
N LEU A 65 39.17 -75.06 17.61
CA LEU A 65 38.59 -76.24 16.95
C LEU A 65 38.27 -77.32 17.98
N LEU A 66 37.10 -77.89 17.88
CA LEU A 66 36.68 -79.09 18.63
C LEU A 66 36.00 -80.04 17.64
N ASP A 67 36.55 -81.25 17.50
CA ASP A 67 36.07 -82.29 16.56
C ASP A 67 35.87 -81.78 15.12
N GLY A 68 36.79 -80.93 14.65
CA GLY A 68 36.75 -80.35 13.30
C GLY A 68 35.82 -79.16 13.12
N VAL A 69 35.14 -78.71 14.19
CA VAL A 69 34.23 -77.55 14.17
C VAL A 69 34.87 -76.35 14.87
N THR A 70 34.81 -75.18 14.25
CA THR A 70 35.29 -73.91 14.83
C THR A 70 34.25 -73.35 15.79
N TYR A 71 34.64 -73.14 17.04
CA TYR A 71 33.83 -72.48 18.05
C TYR A 71 34.32 -71.06 18.28
N ILE A 72 33.40 -70.11 18.18
CA ILE A 72 33.65 -68.67 18.37
C ILE A 72 32.83 -68.20 19.58
N PRO A 73 33.39 -67.37 20.48
CA PRO A 73 32.61 -66.79 21.56
C PRO A 73 31.46 -65.94 21.03
N LEU A 74 30.24 -66.34 21.40
CA LEU A 74 29.00 -65.70 20.92
C LEU A 74 28.94 -64.20 21.23
N LYS A 75 29.49 -63.76 22.36
CA LYS A 75 29.54 -62.33 22.73
C LYS A 75 30.43 -61.52 21.76
N LEU A 76 31.52 -62.11 21.30
CA LEU A 76 32.43 -61.49 20.33
C LEU A 76 31.74 -61.34 18.97
N ALA A 77 31.12 -62.41 18.49
CA ALA A 77 30.32 -62.40 17.25
C ALA A 77 29.12 -61.43 17.36
N GLY A 78 28.42 -61.42 18.50
CA GLY A 78 27.32 -60.51 18.74
C GLY A 78 27.74 -59.04 18.71
N THR A 79 28.86 -58.70 19.34
CA THR A 79 29.40 -57.34 19.32
C THR A 79 29.77 -56.91 17.90
N ALA A 80 30.42 -57.79 17.12
CA ALA A 80 30.74 -57.52 15.73
C ALA A 80 29.48 -57.27 14.87
N LEU A 81 28.36 -57.91 15.20
CA LEU A 81 27.06 -57.79 14.50
C LEU A 81 26.14 -56.69 15.08
N ASP A 82 26.65 -55.83 15.96
CA ASP A 82 25.88 -54.81 16.69
C ASP A 82 24.67 -55.39 17.45
N LYS A 83 24.89 -56.55 18.08
CA LYS A 83 23.92 -57.22 18.95
C LYS A 83 24.41 -57.23 20.39
N LYS A 84 23.47 -57.02 21.31
CA LYS A 84 23.69 -57.17 22.74
C LYS A 84 23.54 -58.64 23.13
N VAL A 85 24.60 -59.25 23.64
CA VAL A 85 24.61 -60.62 24.16
C VAL A 85 24.76 -60.61 25.67
N THR A 86 23.77 -61.17 26.38
CA THR A 86 23.77 -61.26 27.86
C THR A 86 23.52 -62.70 28.32
N TRP A 87 24.17 -63.09 29.42
CA TRP A 87 23.93 -64.36 30.08
C TRP A 87 22.89 -64.21 31.20
N ASP A 88 21.82 -64.99 31.13
CA ASP A 88 20.81 -65.11 32.18
C ASP A 88 21.14 -66.38 33.01
N GLY A 89 21.88 -66.16 34.10
CA GLY A 89 22.35 -67.24 34.97
C GLY A 89 21.25 -67.92 35.78
N THR A 90 20.09 -67.29 35.94
CA THR A 90 18.92 -67.83 36.65
C THR A 90 18.22 -68.85 35.77
N ASN A 91 17.90 -68.50 34.52
CA ASN A 91 17.21 -69.38 33.59
C ASN A 91 18.15 -70.23 32.72
N LYS A 92 19.47 -70.12 32.92
CA LYS A 92 20.52 -70.83 32.18
C LYS A 92 20.40 -70.63 30.65
N ARG A 93 20.23 -69.39 30.20
CA ARG A 93 20.10 -69.04 28.77
C ARG A 93 20.95 -67.86 28.35
N VAL A 94 21.34 -67.83 27.08
CA VAL A 94 21.91 -66.64 26.44
C VAL A 94 20.79 -65.84 25.78
N VAL A 95 20.78 -64.54 25.99
CA VAL A 95 19.85 -63.60 25.35
C VAL A 95 20.63 -62.75 24.36
N ILE A 96 20.14 -62.67 23.13
CA ILE A 96 20.67 -61.83 22.05
C ILE A 96 19.57 -60.81 21.69
N ALA A 97 19.90 -59.53 21.69
CA ALA A 97 18.96 -58.45 21.35
C ALA A 97 19.62 -57.41 20.43
N ASP A 98 18.81 -56.71 19.64
CA ASP A 98 19.27 -55.56 18.85
C ASP A 98 19.66 -54.39 19.76
N ASN A 99 20.70 -53.63 19.38
CA ASN A 99 21.09 -52.39 20.05
C ASN A 99 20.22 -51.18 19.65
N GLY A 100 19.42 -51.30 18.57
CA GLY A 100 18.61 -50.20 18.04
C GLY A 100 17.46 -49.80 18.95
N VAL A 101 17.17 -48.48 19.01
CA VAL A 101 15.92 -47.96 19.56
C VAL A 101 14.81 -48.31 18.56
N PRO A 102 13.73 -49.00 18.97
CA PRO A 102 12.58 -49.23 18.09
C PRO A 102 12.03 -47.88 17.61
N ILE A 103 11.91 -47.70 16.29
CA ILE A 103 11.21 -46.53 15.75
C ILE A 103 9.73 -46.69 16.10
N ASP A 104 9.19 -45.76 16.87
CA ASP A 104 7.77 -45.76 17.22
C ASP A 104 6.93 -45.40 15.98
N GLN A 105 6.29 -46.43 15.42
CA GLN A 105 5.44 -46.32 14.24
C GLN A 105 4.28 -45.32 14.43
N SER A 106 3.87 -45.06 15.67
CA SER A 106 2.84 -44.05 15.97
C SER A 106 3.33 -42.63 15.64
N THR A 107 4.61 -42.33 15.91
CA THR A 107 5.21 -41.02 15.63
C THR A 107 5.31 -40.78 14.12
N VAL A 108 5.72 -41.79 13.35
CA VAL A 108 5.77 -41.73 11.88
C VAL A 108 4.38 -41.47 11.29
N THR A 109 3.36 -42.15 11.83
CA THR A 109 1.97 -41.99 11.39
C THR A 109 1.46 -40.58 11.69
N ALA A 110 1.75 -40.04 12.88
CA ALA A 110 1.38 -38.68 13.26
C ALA A 110 2.03 -37.61 12.36
N LEU A 111 3.32 -37.76 12.05
CA LEU A 111 4.04 -36.85 11.15
C LEU A 111 3.48 -36.89 9.72
N ASN A 112 3.16 -38.08 9.20
CA ASN A 112 2.56 -38.21 7.87
C ASN A 112 1.15 -37.56 7.80
N ASN A 113 0.37 -37.68 8.87
CA ASN A 113 -0.92 -37.00 8.97
C ASN A 113 -0.75 -35.48 8.95
N GLN A 114 0.22 -34.95 9.72
CA GLN A 114 0.52 -33.51 9.72
C GLN A 114 0.99 -33.01 8.34
N ILE A 115 1.85 -33.76 7.65
CA ILE A 115 2.31 -33.42 6.28
C ILE A 115 1.12 -33.37 5.32
N THR A 116 0.18 -34.31 5.45
CA THR A 116 -1.02 -34.36 4.61
C THR A 116 -1.91 -33.14 4.86
N THR A 117 -2.15 -32.79 6.13
CA THR A 117 -2.93 -31.60 6.51
C THR A 117 -2.29 -30.33 5.98
N LEU A 118 -0.98 -30.13 6.20
CA LEU A 118 -0.26 -28.94 5.74
C LEU A 118 -0.26 -28.82 4.20
N THR A 119 -0.17 -29.96 3.49
CA THR A 119 -0.25 -29.97 2.02
C THR A 119 -1.61 -29.51 1.54
N GLN A 120 -2.68 -29.93 2.22
CA GLN A 120 -4.04 -29.53 1.89
C GLN A 120 -4.29 -28.04 2.17
N GLU A 121 -3.84 -27.54 3.32
CA GLU A 121 -3.91 -26.11 3.66
C GLU A 121 -3.13 -25.25 2.65
N LEU A 122 -1.94 -25.68 2.25
CA LEU A 122 -1.13 -24.99 1.24
C LEU A 122 -1.86 -24.89 -0.11
N ASN A 123 -2.52 -25.97 -0.54
CA ASN A 123 -3.28 -25.98 -1.79
C ASN A 123 -4.51 -25.06 -1.72
N THR A 124 -5.22 -25.05 -0.59
CA THR A 124 -6.34 -24.11 -0.34
C THR A 124 -5.86 -22.66 -0.37
N ALA A 125 -4.74 -22.35 0.28
CA ALA A 125 -4.17 -21.01 0.29
C ALA A 125 -3.74 -20.56 -1.12
N LYS A 126 -3.14 -21.46 -1.91
CA LYS A 126 -2.79 -21.18 -3.32
C LYS A 126 -4.03 -20.88 -4.15
N ALA A 127 -5.09 -21.66 -4.03
CA ALA A 127 -6.34 -21.41 -4.75
C ALA A 127 -6.97 -20.05 -4.38
N ALA A 128 -6.96 -19.70 -3.09
CA ALA A 128 -7.44 -18.41 -2.62
C ALA A 128 -6.63 -17.23 -3.18
N ASN A 129 -5.31 -17.37 -3.28
CA ASN A 129 -4.45 -16.35 -3.90
C ASN A 129 -4.78 -16.17 -5.39
N THR A 130 -4.97 -17.25 -6.14
CA THR A 130 -5.39 -17.16 -7.55
C THR A 130 -6.71 -16.40 -7.71
N THR A 131 -7.69 -16.63 -6.83
CA THR A 131 -8.97 -15.89 -6.85
C THR A 131 -8.78 -14.41 -6.50
N LYS A 132 -7.92 -14.09 -5.53
CA LYS A 132 -7.59 -12.70 -5.18
C LYS A 132 -6.90 -11.98 -6.34
N ASP A 133 -5.97 -12.62 -7.03
CA ASP A 133 -5.27 -12.05 -8.18
C ASP A 133 -6.26 -11.75 -9.33
N ALA A 134 -7.19 -12.66 -9.61
CA ALA A 134 -8.25 -12.43 -10.59
C ALA A 134 -9.16 -11.25 -10.20
N THR A 135 -9.50 -11.14 -8.91
CA THR A 135 -10.31 -10.02 -8.39
C THR A 135 -9.55 -8.70 -8.50
N ILE A 136 -8.26 -8.67 -8.18
CA ILE A 136 -7.41 -7.48 -8.30
C ILE A 136 -7.34 -7.04 -9.76
N ALA A 137 -7.12 -7.97 -10.70
CA ALA A 137 -7.09 -7.68 -12.12
C ALA A 137 -8.42 -7.08 -12.62
N GLN A 138 -9.56 -7.62 -12.13
CA GLN A 138 -10.88 -7.08 -12.48
C GLN A 138 -11.07 -5.67 -11.92
N LEU A 139 -10.77 -5.44 -10.64
CA LEU A 139 -10.88 -4.13 -10.00
C LEU A 139 -9.97 -3.09 -10.67
N GLN A 140 -8.79 -3.48 -11.15
CA GLN A 140 -7.91 -2.59 -11.91
C GLN A 140 -8.54 -2.19 -13.25
N LYS A 141 -9.18 -3.13 -13.94
CA LYS A 141 -9.90 -2.87 -15.20
C LYS A 141 -11.08 -1.93 -14.98
N ASP A 142 -11.89 -2.19 -13.96
CA ASP A 142 -13.06 -1.37 -13.63
C ASP A 142 -12.65 0.07 -13.25
N ASN A 143 -11.57 0.21 -12.46
CA ASN A 143 -11.02 1.53 -12.13
C ASN A 143 -10.51 2.29 -13.37
N GLN A 144 -9.93 1.59 -14.34
CA GLN A 144 -9.50 2.23 -15.58
C GLN A 144 -10.70 2.70 -16.40
N THR A 145 -11.73 1.86 -16.55
CA THR A 145 -12.97 2.23 -17.25
C THR A 145 -13.65 3.45 -16.62
N LEU A 146 -13.76 3.49 -15.29
CA LEU A 146 -14.34 4.63 -14.59
C LEU A 146 -13.55 5.93 -14.82
N LYS A 147 -12.21 5.87 -14.86
CA LYS A 147 -11.37 7.02 -15.19
C LYS A 147 -11.58 7.49 -16.63
N ASP A 148 -11.69 6.55 -17.56
CA ASP A 148 -11.92 6.85 -18.97
C ASP A 148 -13.31 7.48 -19.19
N GLU A 149 -14.34 6.98 -18.52
CA GLU A 149 -15.70 7.53 -18.56
C GLU A 149 -15.78 8.94 -17.94
N ALA A 150 -15.13 9.15 -16.79
CA ALA A 150 -15.04 10.47 -16.17
C ALA A 150 -14.35 11.50 -17.08
N SER A 151 -13.34 11.06 -17.85
CA SER A 151 -12.59 11.95 -18.76
C SER A 151 -13.38 12.31 -20.04
N LYS A 152 -14.25 11.40 -20.51
CA LYS A 152 -15.08 11.60 -21.72
C LYS A 152 -16.33 12.43 -21.49
N ASN A 153 -16.87 12.47 -20.27
CA ASN A 153 -18.12 13.17 -19.98
C ASN A 153 -17.98 14.68 -19.69
N SER A 154 -16.79 15.26 -19.76
CA SER A 154 -16.60 16.69 -19.43
C SER A 154 -15.69 17.45 -20.39
N SER A 155 -14.56 16.86 -20.85
CA SER A 155 -13.57 17.63 -21.62
C SER A 155 -13.67 17.50 -23.13
N SER A 156 -14.20 16.40 -23.68
CA SER A 156 -14.37 16.27 -25.14
C SER A 156 -15.60 17.02 -25.62
N SER A 157 -16.73 16.91 -24.94
CA SER A 157 -17.99 17.54 -25.38
C SER A 157 -17.96 19.06 -25.30
N LEU A 158 -17.33 19.66 -24.28
CA LEU A 158 -17.14 21.12 -24.21
C LEU A 158 -16.11 21.63 -25.22
N LYS A 159 -15.05 20.87 -25.52
CA LYS A 159 -14.07 21.25 -26.56
C LYS A 159 -14.68 21.14 -27.97
N ASP A 160 -15.50 20.11 -28.20
CA ASP A 160 -16.21 19.93 -29.46
C ASP A 160 -17.24 21.05 -29.64
N LEU A 161 -18.00 21.39 -28.59
CA LEU A 161 -18.90 22.55 -28.60
C LEU A 161 -18.13 23.86 -28.81
N GLN A 162 -17.02 24.09 -28.10
CA GLN A 162 -16.18 25.27 -28.30
C GLN A 162 -15.72 25.37 -29.75
N LYS A 163 -15.29 24.27 -30.36
CA LYS A 163 -14.89 24.25 -31.76
C LYS A 163 -16.07 24.63 -32.67
N LYS A 164 -17.24 24.04 -32.43
CA LYS A 164 -18.47 24.36 -33.17
C LYS A 164 -18.84 25.85 -33.04
N LEU A 165 -18.79 26.41 -31.84
CA LEU A 165 -19.06 27.84 -31.62
C LEU A 165 -18.07 28.73 -32.38
N ASN A 166 -16.78 28.37 -32.41
CA ASN A 166 -15.80 29.11 -33.22
C ASN A 166 -16.04 28.92 -34.73
N ASP A 167 -16.48 27.75 -35.17
CA ASP A 167 -16.78 27.53 -36.59
C ASP A 167 -18.04 28.30 -37.02
N ASP A 168 -19.04 28.40 -36.14
CA ASP A 168 -20.34 29.03 -36.41
C ASP A 168 -20.32 30.56 -36.21
N HIS A 169 -19.64 31.06 -35.17
CA HIS A 169 -19.77 32.47 -34.74
C HIS A 169 -18.51 33.32 -34.89
N ARG A 170 -17.35 32.76 -35.28
CA ARG A 170 -16.09 33.52 -35.31
C ARG A 170 -16.17 34.80 -36.13
N ASP A 171 -16.79 34.74 -37.30
CA ASP A 171 -16.90 35.87 -38.22
C ASP A 171 -18.28 36.56 -38.15
N ASP A 172 -19.15 36.12 -37.24
CA ASP A 172 -20.45 36.76 -37.03
C ASP A 172 -20.26 38.24 -36.70
N TYR A 173 -21.08 39.06 -37.35
CA TYR A 173 -21.02 40.51 -37.25
C TYR A 173 -19.61 41.11 -37.53
N ASN A 174 -18.76 40.40 -38.29
CA ASN A 174 -17.37 40.79 -38.59
C ASN A 174 -16.48 40.91 -37.34
N THR A 175 -16.80 40.15 -36.28
CA THR A 175 -16.10 40.21 -34.99
C THR A 175 -14.71 39.56 -35.01
N ASN A 176 -14.48 38.55 -35.87
CA ASN A 176 -13.27 37.70 -35.86
C ASN A 176 -12.89 37.35 -34.41
N SER A 177 -13.86 36.77 -33.71
CA SER A 177 -13.79 36.47 -32.30
C SER A 177 -13.28 35.05 -32.07
N ASP A 178 -12.48 34.89 -31.01
CA ASP A 178 -12.05 33.58 -30.53
C ASP A 178 -12.82 33.26 -29.24
N ILE A 179 -13.59 32.18 -29.26
CA ILE A 179 -14.45 31.74 -28.16
C ILE A 179 -13.77 30.60 -27.41
N THR A 180 -13.70 30.70 -26.09
CA THR A 180 -13.20 29.64 -25.20
C THR A 180 -14.25 29.30 -24.16
N LEU A 181 -14.50 28.02 -23.95
CA LEU A 181 -15.40 27.51 -22.92
C LEU A 181 -14.60 26.87 -21.79
N ASP A 182 -14.93 27.21 -20.55
CA ASP A 182 -14.42 26.56 -19.34
C ASP A 182 -15.60 26.10 -18.45
N GLY A 183 -15.32 25.29 -17.43
CA GLY A 183 -16.32 24.74 -16.53
C GLY A 183 -16.79 23.33 -16.89
N ASN A 184 -18.08 23.07 -16.70
CA ASN A 184 -18.73 21.78 -16.92
C ASN A 184 -20.13 21.96 -17.53
N LYS A 185 -20.81 20.86 -17.89
CA LYS A 185 -22.13 20.88 -18.55
C LYS A 185 -23.26 21.64 -17.81
N ASN A 186 -23.09 21.96 -16.54
CA ASN A 186 -24.10 22.69 -15.75
C ASN A 186 -23.68 24.13 -15.44
N ASP A 187 -22.39 24.47 -15.57
CA ASP A 187 -21.82 25.76 -15.19
C ASP A 187 -20.68 26.07 -16.17
N ILE A 188 -20.96 26.96 -17.12
CA ILE A 188 -20.12 27.23 -18.29
C ILE A 188 -19.70 28.69 -18.28
N THR A 189 -18.39 28.92 -18.27
CA THR A 189 -17.81 30.25 -18.44
C THR A 189 -17.36 30.45 -19.88
N VAL A 190 -17.89 31.49 -20.53
CA VAL A 190 -17.55 31.87 -21.91
C VAL A 190 -16.53 33.02 -21.90
N THR A 191 -15.38 32.83 -22.55
CA THR A 191 -14.46 33.93 -22.86
C THR A 191 -14.46 34.20 -24.35
N ILE A 192 -14.75 35.45 -24.73
CA ILE A 192 -14.76 35.89 -26.12
C ILE A 192 -13.64 36.91 -26.30
N GLU A 193 -12.66 36.59 -27.15
CA GLU A 193 -11.53 37.48 -27.43
C GLU A 193 -11.68 38.11 -28.81
N MET A 194 -11.69 39.44 -28.88
CA MET A 194 -11.76 40.19 -30.15
C MET A 194 -11.04 41.53 -30.04
N THR A 195 -10.83 42.23 -31.15
CA THR A 195 -10.20 43.56 -31.08
C THR A 195 -11.16 44.60 -30.50
N LYS A 196 -10.62 45.55 -29.70
CA LYS A 196 -11.42 46.62 -29.10
C LYS A 196 -12.30 47.37 -30.11
N SER A 197 -11.74 47.70 -31.29
CA SER A 197 -12.46 48.41 -32.36
C SER A 197 -13.74 47.68 -32.77
N ARG A 198 -13.65 46.38 -33.03
CA ARG A 198 -14.77 45.57 -33.50
C ARG A 198 -15.90 45.51 -32.50
N TRP A 199 -15.59 45.34 -31.22
CA TRP A 199 -16.60 45.41 -30.16
C TRP A 199 -17.28 46.77 -30.06
N THR A 200 -16.51 47.86 -30.17
CA THR A 200 -17.07 49.22 -30.09
C THR A 200 -17.84 49.65 -31.33
N GLU A 201 -17.62 48.99 -32.47
CA GLU A 201 -18.37 49.19 -33.72
C GLU A 201 -19.76 48.53 -33.67
N LEU A 202 -19.97 47.55 -32.80
CA LEU A 202 -21.29 46.96 -32.56
C LEU A 202 -22.17 47.92 -31.76
N SER A 203 -23.41 48.09 -32.21
CA SER A 203 -24.46 48.71 -31.37
C SER A 203 -24.76 47.82 -30.18
N ASP A 204 -25.32 48.38 -29.11
CA ASP A 204 -25.64 47.60 -27.90
C ASP A 204 -26.57 46.42 -28.20
N SER A 205 -27.57 46.63 -29.06
CA SER A 205 -28.44 45.55 -29.53
C SER A 205 -27.70 44.45 -30.30
N ARG A 206 -26.65 44.79 -31.07
CA ARG A 206 -25.85 43.78 -31.80
C ARG A 206 -24.90 43.05 -30.88
N LYS A 207 -24.36 43.71 -29.85
CA LYS A 207 -23.58 43.04 -28.81
C LYS A 207 -24.45 42.02 -28.08
N GLU A 208 -25.67 42.40 -27.70
CA GLU A 208 -26.63 41.49 -27.06
C GLU A 208 -26.96 40.31 -27.98
N SER A 209 -27.41 40.54 -29.21
CA SER A 209 -27.73 39.44 -30.14
C SER A 209 -26.55 38.50 -30.39
N PHE A 210 -25.34 39.03 -30.60
CA PHE A 210 -24.15 38.19 -30.77
C PHE A 210 -23.87 37.28 -29.56
N LEU A 211 -24.05 37.81 -28.33
CA LEU A 211 -23.87 37.01 -27.13
C LEU A 211 -25.01 36.00 -26.94
N GLU A 212 -26.25 36.38 -27.25
CA GLU A 212 -27.42 35.51 -27.18
C GLU A 212 -27.32 34.36 -28.19
N ASP A 213 -26.84 34.61 -29.41
CA ASP A 213 -26.62 33.58 -30.45
C ASP A 213 -25.65 32.49 -29.94
N ILE A 214 -24.53 32.91 -29.32
CA ILE A 214 -23.56 31.99 -28.71
C ILE A 214 -24.19 31.22 -27.54
N VAL A 215 -24.93 31.90 -26.67
CA VAL A 215 -25.58 31.31 -25.49
C VAL A 215 -26.66 30.30 -25.91
N GLU A 216 -27.45 30.59 -26.93
CA GLU A 216 -28.48 29.70 -27.45
C GLU A 216 -27.87 28.39 -27.92
N ASP A 217 -26.76 28.46 -28.65
CA ASP A 217 -26.05 27.27 -29.13
C ASP A 217 -25.46 26.43 -27.98
N ILE A 218 -25.01 27.07 -26.90
CA ILE A 218 -24.59 26.38 -25.67
C ILE A 218 -25.77 25.69 -25.00
N LEU A 219 -26.88 26.39 -24.81
CA LEU A 219 -28.08 25.87 -24.15
C LEU A 219 -28.80 24.79 -24.97
N LYS A 220 -28.58 24.75 -26.29
CA LYS A 220 -29.08 23.68 -27.15
C LYS A 220 -28.45 22.33 -26.82
N GLU A 221 -27.16 22.32 -26.51
CA GLU A 221 -26.43 21.13 -26.08
C GLU A 221 -26.60 20.87 -24.57
N TYR A 222 -26.57 21.94 -23.77
CA TYR A 222 -26.64 21.89 -22.31
C TYR A 222 -27.78 22.75 -21.75
N LYS A 223 -29.00 22.23 -21.85
CA LYS A 223 -30.25 22.95 -21.55
C LYS A 223 -30.36 23.59 -20.17
N ASP A 224 -29.71 22.99 -19.18
CA ASP A 224 -29.78 23.42 -17.78
C ASP A 224 -28.47 24.09 -17.33
N ALA A 225 -27.62 24.52 -18.27
CA ALA A 225 -26.36 25.17 -17.94
C ALA A 225 -26.58 26.61 -17.47
N ASP A 226 -25.98 26.96 -16.34
CA ASP A 226 -25.75 28.35 -15.96
C ASP A 226 -24.60 28.91 -16.82
N VAL A 227 -24.84 30.02 -17.52
CA VAL A 227 -23.86 30.61 -18.45
C VAL A 227 -23.51 32.03 -18.03
N GLU A 228 -22.23 32.27 -17.83
CA GLU A 228 -21.68 33.60 -17.67
C GLU A 228 -20.48 33.80 -18.59
N GLY A 229 -20.14 35.05 -18.89
CA GLY A 229 -19.00 35.28 -19.76
C GLY A 229 -18.37 36.66 -19.71
N THR A 230 -17.24 36.74 -20.38
CA THR A 230 -16.40 37.93 -20.45
C THR A 230 -15.93 38.15 -21.89
N VAL A 231 -16.07 39.39 -22.36
CA VAL A 231 -15.47 39.85 -23.60
C VAL A 231 -14.13 40.51 -23.28
N LYS A 232 -13.06 40.09 -23.95
CA LYS A 232 -11.69 40.58 -23.74
C LYS A 232 -11.09 41.12 -25.03
N ASN A 233 -10.23 42.13 -24.88
CA ASN A 233 -9.44 42.64 -25.96
C ASN A 233 -8.35 41.63 -26.33
N SER A 234 -8.35 41.12 -27.56
CA SER A 234 -7.36 40.13 -28.01
C SER A 234 -5.91 40.65 -27.97
N SER A 235 -5.70 41.97 -28.02
CA SER A 235 -4.36 42.57 -28.05
C SER A 235 -3.65 42.57 -26.70
N ASN A 236 -4.39 42.71 -25.60
CA ASN A 236 -3.82 42.86 -24.24
C ASN A 236 -4.58 42.09 -23.15
N ARG A 237 -5.66 41.39 -23.51
CA ARG A 237 -6.55 40.59 -22.65
C ARG A 237 -7.36 41.38 -21.63
N ASP A 238 -7.41 42.71 -21.75
CA ASP A 238 -8.24 43.56 -20.90
C ASP A 238 -9.72 43.21 -21.06
N LYS A 239 -10.46 43.18 -19.95
CA LYS A 239 -11.91 42.99 -19.98
C LYS A 239 -12.58 44.22 -20.58
N MET A 240 -13.45 43.98 -21.56
CA MET A 240 -14.24 45.01 -22.24
C MET A 240 -15.70 44.95 -21.85
N ALA A 241 -16.22 43.76 -21.54
CA ALA A 241 -17.55 43.57 -21.00
C ALA A 241 -17.64 42.25 -20.24
N THR A 242 -18.66 42.13 -19.39
CA THR A 242 -19.10 40.88 -18.77
C THR A 242 -20.57 40.69 -19.00
N PHE A 243 -21.02 39.45 -19.09
CA PHE A 243 -22.43 39.15 -19.26
C PHE A 243 -22.88 37.96 -18.41
N THR A 244 -24.16 37.95 -18.07
CA THR A 244 -24.85 36.84 -17.40
C THR A 244 -26.11 36.51 -18.17
N THR A 245 -26.54 35.25 -18.13
CA THR A 245 -27.77 34.83 -18.81
C THR A 245 -28.87 34.51 -17.80
N ASN A 246 -30.12 34.63 -18.23
CA ASN A 246 -31.24 34.05 -17.49
C ASN A 246 -31.56 32.64 -18.05
N SER A 247 -32.53 31.96 -17.43
CA SER A 247 -32.94 30.59 -17.84
C SER A 247 -33.55 30.50 -19.25
N ARG A 248 -33.79 31.62 -19.93
CA ARG A 248 -34.26 31.67 -21.34
C ARG A 248 -33.13 31.93 -22.32
N GLY A 249 -31.92 32.20 -21.83
CA GLY A 249 -30.78 32.59 -22.64
C GLY A 249 -30.65 34.11 -22.85
N ASP A 250 -31.57 34.92 -22.33
CA ASP A 250 -31.49 36.38 -22.52
C ASP A 250 -30.26 36.93 -21.80
N VAL A 251 -29.49 37.75 -22.50
CA VAL A 251 -28.21 38.26 -22.01
C VAL A 251 -28.39 39.58 -21.26
N THR A 252 -27.80 39.68 -20.08
CA THR A 252 -27.59 40.95 -19.39
C THR A 252 -26.13 41.37 -19.53
N LEU A 253 -25.88 42.37 -20.37
CA LEU A 253 -24.54 42.89 -20.64
C LEU A 253 -24.14 44.01 -19.67
N LYS A 254 -22.88 44.00 -19.23
CA LYS A 254 -22.25 45.07 -18.47
C LYS A 254 -20.92 45.44 -19.10
N ASP A 255 -20.81 46.64 -19.64
CA ASP A 255 -19.54 47.18 -20.14
C ASP A 255 -18.53 47.30 -18.99
N VAL A 256 -17.28 46.99 -19.29
CA VAL A 256 -16.11 47.22 -18.43
C VAL A 256 -15.32 48.38 -19.03
N ALA A 257 -14.98 49.39 -18.22
CA ALA A 257 -14.29 50.56 -18.74
C ALA A 257 -12.95 50.15 -19.38
N SER A 258 -12.58 50.74 -20.51
CA SER A 258 -11.30 50.39 -21.15
C SER A 258 -10.07 50.93 -20.43
N SER A 259 -10.28 51.83 -19.48
CA SER A 259 -9.29 52.43 -18.60
C SER A 259 -10.01 53.11 -17.45
N LEU A 260 -9.50 52.98 -16.23
CA LEU A 260 -10.01 53.70 -15.07
C LEU A 260 -9.42 55.11 -15.05
N ASP A 261 -10.23 56.15 -15.22
CA ASP A 261 -9.79 57.51 -14.86
C ASP A 261 -9.96 57.71 -13.35
N ALA A 262 -9.03 57.14 -12.59
CA ALA A 262 -9.04 57.20 -11.12
C ALA A 262 -9.11 58.65 -10.60
N SER A 263 -8.53 59.60 -11.32
CA SER A 263 -8.52 61.01 -10.93
C SER A 263 -9.91 61.66 -11.05
N THR A 264 -10.63 61.36 -12.13
CA THR A 264 -12.00 61.82 -12.31
C THR A 264 -12.94 61.17 -11.31
N ILE A 265 -12.83 59.86 -11.09
CA ILE A 265 -13.65 59.13 -10.11
C ILE A 265 -13.43 59.67 -8.70
N GLN A 266 -12.18 59.88 -8.30
CA GLN A 266 -11.85 60.45 -7.01
C GLN A 266 -12.49 61.83 -6.85
N ARG A 267 -12.40 62.70 -7.88
CA ARG A 267 -13.03 64.02 -7.86
C ARG A 267 -14.55 63.94 -7.75
N ASP A 268 -15.19 63.00 -8.44
CA ASP A 268 -16.65 62.84 -8.39
C ASP A 268 -17.14 62.33 -7.04
N LEU A 269 -16.40 61.40 -6.42
CA LEU A 269 -16.66 60.95 -5.06
C LEU A 269 -16.51 62.09 -4.03
N VAL A 270 -15.44 62.89 -4.13
CA VAL A 270 -15.25 64.07 -3.26
C VAL A 270 -16.36 65.08 -3.47
N ASN A 271 -16.75 65.38 -4.71
CA ASN A 271 -17.80 66.35 -5.02
C ASN A 271 -19.17 65.94 -4.45
N ARG A 272 -19.50 64.64 -4.50
CA ARG A 272 -20.80 64.14 -4.06
C ARG A 272 -20.86 63.81 -2.58
N TYR A 273 -19.78 63.26 -2.04
CA TYR A 273 -19.76 62.63 -0.73
C TYR A 273 -18.70 63.21 0.20
N GLY A 274 -17.90 64.18 -0.24
CA GLY A 274 -16.88 64.85 0.59
C GLY A 274 -17.45 65.56 1.82
N ASN A 275 -18.74 65.91 1.78
CA ASN A 275 -19.53 66.22 2.97
C ASN A 275 -20.85 65.44 2.90
N TYR A 276 -20.95 64.37 3.68
CA TYR A 276 -22.12 63.51 3.72
C TYR A 276 -22.65 63.43 5.15
N ALA A 277 -23.94 63.76 5.34
CA ALA A 277 -24.60 63.82 6.65
C ALA A 277 -23.87 64.71 7.69
N GLY A 278 -23.23 65.79 7.23
CA GLY A 278 -22.46 66.71 8.09
C GLY A 278 -21.07 66.19 8.50
N VAL A 279 -20.64 65.05 7.95
CA VAL A 279 -19.32 64.45 8.16
C VAL A 279 -18.46 64.65 6.91
N GLY A 280 -17.22 65.09 7.12
CA GLY A 280 -16.24 65.27 6.05
C GLY A 280 -15.56 63.96 5.67
N PHE A 281 -15.44 63.73 4.36
CA PHE A 281 -14.78 62.56 3.77
C PHE A 281 -13.76 62.98 2.71
N ASP A 282 -12.70 62.18 2.58
CA ASP A 282 -11.79 62.25 1.45
C ASP A 282 -11.64 60.86 0.82
N PHE A 283 -11.25 60.80 -0.45
CA PHE A 283 -11.24 59.57 -1.23
C PHE A 283 -9.89 59.42 -1.93
N THR A 284 -9.42 58.17 -2.03
CA THR A 284 -8.33 57.85 -2.94
C THR A 284 -8.68 56.62 -3.75
N VAL A 285 -8.65 56.77 -5.08
CA VAL A 285 -8.93 55.70 -6.03
C VAL A 285 -7.64 55.27 -6.72
N ARG A 286 -7.38 53.97 -6.78
CA ARG A 286 -6.21 53.39 -7.47
C ARG A 286 -6.61 52.09 -8.17
N GLY A 287 -5.77 51.64 -9.10
CA GLY A 287 -6.00 50.42 -9.85
C GLY A 287 -6.51 50.71 -11.26
N ASP A 288 -7.26 49.78 -11.81
CA ASP A 288 -7.79 49.86 -13.17
C ASP A 288 -9.25 49.38 -13.22
N SER A 289 -9.79 49.24 -14.43
CA SER A 289 -11.18 48.84 -14.64
C SER A 289 -11.44 47.36 -14.32
N SER A 290 -10.41 46.53 -14.24
CA SER A 290 -10.54 45.15 -13.77
C SER A 290 -10.65 45.10 -12.25
N GLU A 291 -9.85 45.91 -11.56
CA GLU A 291 -9.87 46.01 -10.11
C GLU A 291 -9.46 47.41 -9.64
N ALA A 292 -10.40 48.10 -9.00
CA ALA A 292 -10.14 49.37 -8.35
C ALA A 292 -10.15 49.22 -6.83
N SER A 293 -9.22 49.89 -6.17
CA SER A 293 -9.22 50.10 -4.74
C SER A 293 -9.70 51.50 -4.41
N VAL A 294 -10.55 51.62 -3.40
CA VAL A 294 -11.04 52.90 -2.88
C VAL A 294 -10.78 52.99 -1.38
N ASP A 295 -9.90 53.90 -1.00
CA ASP A 295 -9.71 54.30 0.39
C ASP A 295 -10.63 55.50 0.68
N VAL A 296 -11.48 55.39 1.70
CA VAL A 296 -12.39 56.45 2.18
C VAL A 296 -11.88 56.92 3.55
N TYR A 297 -11.43 58.18 3.64
CA TYR A 297 -10.86 58.75 4.86
C TYR A 297 -11.92 59.54 5.63
N VAL A 298 -12.05 59.25 6.93
CA VAL A 298 -13.01 59.88 7.84
C VAL A 298 -12.48 59.87 9.27
N LYS A 299 -12.88 60.82 10.10
CA LYS A 299 -12.55 60.79 11.54
C LYS A 299 -13.17 59.56 12.20
N THR A 300 -12.42 58.85 13.03
CA THR A 300 -12.88 57.57 13.61
C THR A 300 -14.13 57.75 14.48
N ASP A 301 -14.18 58.81 15.27
CA ASP A 301 -15.34 59.15 16.09
C ASP A 301 -16.58 59.46 15.23
N ALA A 302 -16.39 60.23 14.14
CA ALA A 302 -17.49 60.55 13.23
C ALA A 302 -18.05 59.31 12.52
N TRP A 303 -17.17 58.40 12.09
CA TRP A 303 -17.61 57.14 11.49
C TRP A 303 -18.41 56.29 12.47
N ASN A 304 -17.92 56.11 13.71
CA ASN A 304 -18.51 55.18 14.67
C ASN A 304 -19.74 55.75 15.41
N ASN A 305 -19.68 57.02 15.79
CA ASN A 305 -20.60 57.63 16.75
C ASN A 305 -21.50 58.72 16.15
N THR A 306 -21.07 59.43 15.09
CA THR A 306 -21.90 60.45 14.43
C THR A 306 -22.84 59.83 13.38
N LEU A 307 -22.33 58.91 12.56
CA LEU A 307 -23.13 58.29 11.50
C LEU A 307 -23.94 57.10 12.03
N THR A 308 -25.18 57.01 11.59
CA THR A 308 -26.00 55.82 11.82
C THR A 308 -25.55 54.66 10.92
N ASN A 309 -25.91 53.43 11.29
CA ASN A 309 -25.67 52.25 10.44
C ASN A 309 -26.22 52.41 9.02
N ALA A 310 -27.43 52.97 8.89
CA ALA A 310 -28.06 53.19 7.59
C ALA A 310 -27.26 54.18 6.72
N GLN A 311 -26.74 55.25 7.33
CA GLN A 311 -25.89 56.23 6.62
C GLN A 311 -24.55 55.63 6.21
N ARG A 312 -23.92 54.81 7.05
CA ARG A 312 -22.68 54.09 6.70
C ARG A 312 -22.87 53.16 5.51
N ASN A 313 -23.92 52.34 5.55
CA ASN A 313 -24.24 51.40 4.47
C ASN A 313 -24.59 52.13 3.17
N SER A 314 -25.41 53.18 3.25
CA SER A 314 -25.78 53.98 2.08
C SER A 314 -24.56 54.64 1.43
N LEU A 315 -23.61 55.18 2.21
CA LEU A 315 -22.36 55.71 1.65
C LEU A 315 -21.57 54.61 0.91
N ILE A 316 -21.41 53.43 1.52
CA ILE A 316 -20.69 52.31 0.90
C ILE A 316 -21.36 51.88 -0.40
N GLU A 317 -22.67 51.70 -0.41
CA GLU A 317 -23.44 51.36 -1.60
C GLU A 317 -23.30 52.40 -2.71
N ASN A 318 -23.33 53.69 -2.34
CA ASN A 318 -23.17 54.79 -3.28
C ASN A 318 -21.76 54.85 -3.88
N VAL A 319 -20.72 54.59 -3.08
CA VAL A 319 -19.34 54.47 -3.56
C VAL A 319 -19.20 53.28 -4.51
N LEU A 320 -19.73 52.12 -4.13
CA LEU A 320 -19.73 50.93 -4.98
C LEU A 320 -20.48 51.17 -6.29
N TYR A 321 -21.62 51.87 -6.25
CA TYR A 321 -22.38 52.26 -7.44
C TYR A 321 -21.56 53.19 -8.36
N GLU A 322 -20.86 54.17 -7.79
CA GLU A 322 -20.02 55.07 -8.59
C GLU A 322 -18.92 54.30 -9.33
N LEU A 323 -18.20 53.39 -8.66
CA LEU A 323 -17.14 52.61 -9.30
C LEU A 323 -17.68 51.52 -10.24
N LYS A 324 -18.60 50.67 -9.77
CA LYS A 324 -19.07 49.51 -10.54
C LYS A 324 -20.03 49.89 -11.66
N ASN A 325 -20.98 50.81 -11.40
CA ASN A 325 -22.07 51.08 -12.34
C ASN A 325 -21.79 52.29 -13.22
N ARG A 326 -21.21 53.38 -12.70
CA ARG A 326 -20.93 54.58 -13.51
C ARG A 326 -19.59 54.52 -14.23
N ASN A 327 -18.61 53.84 -13.62
CA ASN A 327 -17.25 53.75 -14.15
C ASN A 327 -16.87 52.32 -14.56
N SER A 328 -17.84 51.40 -14.57
CA SER A 328 -17.67 50.08 -15.16
C SER A 328 -16.46 49.30 -14.63
N VAL A 329 -16.20 49.41 -13.32
CA VAL A 329 -15.16 48.64 -12.64
C VAL A 329 -15.67 47.25 -12.29
N SER A 330 -14.95 46.21 -12.72
CA SER A 330 -15.34 44.81 -12.51
C SER A 330 -15.30 44.40 -11.03
N ARG A 331 -14.20 44.72 -10.33
CA ARG A 331 -14.03 44.41 -8.90
C ARG A 331 -13.63 45.66 -8.12
N VAL A 332 -14.28 45.89 -6.99
CA VAL A 332 -13.95 47.01 -6.10
C VAL A 332 -13.52 46.46 -4.76
N VAL A 333 -12.40 46.95 -4.24
CA VAL A 333 -11.90 46.67 -2.89
C VAL A 333 -11.92 47.98 -2.10
N GLY A 334 -12.86 48.10 -1.17
CA GLY A 334 -13.08 49.30 -0.38
C GLY A 334 -12.47 49.21 1.02
N LYS A 335 -11.91 50.33 1.50
CA LYS A 335 -11.48 50.48 2.90
C LYS A 335 -11.94 51.81 3.45
N ILE A 336 -12.58 51.78 4.61
CA ILE A 336 -12.80 52.95 5.44
C ILE A 336 -11.57 53.11 6.34
N LYS A 337 -10.92 54.27 6.28
CA LYS A 337 -9.67 54.57 6.99
C LYS A 337 -9.84 55.80 7.88
N SER A 338 -9.18 55.78 9.03
CA SER A 338 -9.09 56.95 9.89
C SER A 338 -8.34 58.07 9.17
N SER A 339 -8.91 59.26 9.07
CA SER A 339 -8.20 60.44 8.55
C SER A 339 -7.09 60.94 9.48
N GLU A 340 -7.02 60.43 10.70
CA GLU A 340 -6.08 60.88 11.73
C GLU A 340 -4.77 60.07 11.72
N ASN A 341 -4.85 58.78 11.40
CA ASN A 341 -3.70 57.87 11.45
C ASN A 341 -3.64 56.87 10.29
N SER A 342 -4.58 56.95 9.33
CA SER A 342 -4.69 56.05 8.17
C SER A 342 -4.92 54.56 8.48
N ASN A 343 -5.24 54.20 9.74
CA ASN A 343 -5.60 52.82 10.08
C ASN A 343 -6.96 52.45 9.47
N THR A 344 -7.09 51.22 8.98
CA THR A 344 -8.36 50.68 8.49
C THR A 344 -9.34 50.50 9.65
N ILE A 345 -10.51 51.13 9.52
CA ILE A 345 -11.64 50.97 10.44
C ILE A 345 -12.47 49.75 10.03
N THR A 346 -12.80 49.65 8.73
CA THR A 346 -13.49 48.50 8.13
C THR A 346 -13.17 48.39 6.64
N SER A 347 -13.36 47.21 6.06
CA SER A 347 -13.28 46.97 4.61
C SER A 347 -14.67 46.67 4.06
N PHE A 348 -14.87 46.86 2.76
CA PHE A 348 -16.13 46.57 2.05
C PHE A 348 -15.91 46.18 0.59
#